data_AF-A0ABC9WY69-F1
#
_entry.id   AF-A0ABC9WY69-F1
#
_cell.length_a   1.000
_cell.length_b   1.000
_cell.length_c   1.000
_cell.angle_alpha   90.00
_cell.angle_beta   90.00
_cell.angle_gamma   90.00
#
_symmetry.space_group_name_H-M   'P 1'
#
loop_
_entity.id
_entity.type
_entity.pdbx_description
1 polymer ?
#
loop_
_entity_poly.entity_id
_entity_poly.type
_entity_poly.pdbx_seq_one_letter_code
_entity_poly.pdbx_strand_id
1 'polypeptide(L)'
;MWLLWLLLGSAESQLLPGNNFTNECNIPGNFMCSNGRCIPGAWQCDGLPDCFDDSDEKECPKAKSKCGATFFPCASGIHCIIGRFRCNGFEDCPDGSDEENCTANPLLCSTARFHCKNGLCIDKSFVCDSQNNCQDNSDEESCESPQGLGEKLEGDWL
;
A
#
# COMPACT_ATOMS: atom_id res chain seq x y z
N MET A 1 62.16 43.63 1.76
CA MET A 1 62.71 42.73 0.74
C MET A 1 62.07 41.37 0.97
N TRP A 2 61.11 40.85 0.21
CA TRP A 2 60.96 40.84 -1.25
C TRP A 2 59.47 40.71 -1.68
N LEU A 3 59.21 41.12 -2.93
CA LEU A 3 57.96 41.39 -3.66
C LEU A 3 57.01 40.18 -3.83
N LEU A 4 55.69 40.35 -3.66
CA LEU A 4 54.65 40.61 -4.68
C LEU A 4 54.54 39.57 -5.80
N TRP A 5 53.45 38.78 -5.84
CA TRP A 5 52.73 38.39 -7.08
C TRP A 5 51.24 38.19 -6.77
N LEU A 6 50.42 39.00 -7.46
CA LEU A 6 48.96 38.95 -7.50
C LEU A 6 48.48 37.88 -8.51
N LEU A 7 47.39 37.21 -8.13
CA LEU A 7 46.29 36.71 -8.97
C LEU A 7 46.63 35.89 -10.22
N LEU A 8 46.27 34.60 -10.19
CA LEU A 8 45.45 33.94 -11.21
C LEU A 8 44.92 32.63 -10.60
N GLY A 9 43.61 32.45 -10.67
CA GLY A 9 42.88 31.51 -9.83
C GLY A 9 43.18 30.04 -10.08
N SER A 10 42.79 29.23 -9.11
CA SER A 10 42.03 28.03 -9.38
C SER A 10 41.34 27.61 -8.09
N ALA A 11 40.12 27.12 -8.25
CA ALA A 11 39.22 26.75 -7.18
C ALA A 11 39.87 25.75 -6.20
N GLU A 12 40.02 26.15 -4.96
CA GLU A 12 40.12 25.21 -3.84
C GLU A 12 38.82 25.34 -3.05
N SER A 13 37.78 24.72 -3.61
CA SER A 13 36.65 24.25 -2.85
C SER A 13 37.19 23.55 -1.61
N GLN A 14 36.74 23.99 -0.44
CA GLN A 14 36.96 23.29 0.81
C GLN A 14 36.31 21.91 0.70
N LEU A 15 37.06 20.95 0.15
CA LEU A 15 36.72 19.54 0.21
C LEU A 15 36.92 19.13 1.66
N LEU A 16 35.80 18.96 2.34
CA LEU A 16 35.64 18.13 3.53
C LEU A 16 36.48 16.85 3.37
N PRO A 17 37.04 16.29 4.47
CA PRO A 17 37.92 15.12 4.42
C PRO A 17 37.25 14.01 3.60
N GLY A 18 37.67 13.95 2.34
CA GLY A 18 37.07 13.15 1.29
C GLY A 18 37.69 11.77 1.38
N ASN A 19 37.03 10.91 2.13
CA ASN A 19 37.38 9.52 2.27
C ASN A 19 37.42 8.88 0.88
N ASN A 20 38.65 8.63 0.42
CA ASN A 20 39.06 7.51 -0.41
C ASN A 20 38.10 7.10 -1.55
N PHE A 21 38.39 7.62 -2.74
CA PHE A 21 37.72 7.34 -4.00
C PHE A 21 38.12 5.97 -4.60
N THR A 22 38.08 4.90 -3.82
CA THR A 22 38.18 3.52 -4.33
C THR A 22 37.24 2.58 -3.60
N ASN A 23 36.22 2.12 -4.31
CA ASN A 23 35.63 0.78 -4.24
C ASN A 23 35.42 0.18 -2.85
N GLU A 24 34.35 0.54 -2.14
CA GLU A 24 33.92 -0.32 -1.04
C GLU A 24 32.39 -0.33 -0.83
N CYS A 25 31.68 -0.79 -1.86
CA CYS A 25 30.46 -1.61 -1.66
C CYS A 25 30.80 -3.01 -1.09
N ASN A 26 32.00 -3.19 -0.51
CA ASN A 26 32.47 -4.44 0.07
C ASN A 26 32.03 -4.60 1.54
N ILE A 27 30.97 -3.89 1.92
CA ILE A 27 30.32 -4.09 3.20
C ILE A 27 29.25 -5.17 2.98
N PRO A 28 29.29 -6.29 3.71
CA PRO A 28 28.30 -7.34 3.59
C PRO A 28 26.91 -6.75 3.87
N GLY A 29 26.02 -6.87 2.88
CA GLY A 29 24.66 -6.34 2.97
C GLY A 29 24.46 -4.96 2.33
N ASN A 30 25.44 -4.37 1.62
CA ASN A 30 25.23 -3.21 0.76
C ASN A 30 24.93 -3.61 -0.69
N PHE A 31 24.20 -2.76 -1.41
CA PHE A 31 23.89 -2.88 -2.84
C PHE A 31 24.59 -1.76 -3.62
N MET A 32 25.11 -2.12 -4.80
CA MET A 32 25.76 -1.18 -5.71
C MET A 32 24.81 -0.82 -6.84
N CYS A 33 24.41 0.45 -6.89
CA CYS A 33 23.65 1.04 -7.97
C CYS A 33 24.43 0.95 -9.29
N SER A 34 23.72 0.99 -10.42
CA SER A 34 24.34 0.98 -11.77
C SER A 34 25.18 2.22 -12.05
N ASN A 35 24.88 3.35 -11.40
CA ASN A 35 25.70 4.56 -11.42
C ASN A 35 26.98 4.49 -10.54
N GLY A 36 27.21 3.37 -9.84
CA GLY A 36 28.36 3.15 -8.95
C GLY A 36 28.19 3.69 -7.52
N ARG A 37 27.01 4.21 -7.16
CA ARG A 37 26.69 4.57 -5.76
C ARG A 37 26.39 3.31 -4.95
N CYS A 38 26.68 3.36 -3.65
CA CYS A 38 26.33 2.30 -2.71
C CYS A 38 25.18 2.73 -1.80
N ILE A 39 24.21 1.84 -1.64
CA ILE A 39 23.11 1.97 -0.69
C ILE A 39 23.10 0.74 0.24
N PRO A 40 22.47 0.82 1.43
CA PRO A 40 22.13 -0.37 2.20
C PRO A 40 21.36 -1.36 1.32
N GLY A 41 21.73 -2.64 1.34
CA GLY A 41 21.04 -3.67 0.55
C GLY A 41 19.61 -3.97 1.04
N ALA A 42 19.23 -3.41 2.20
CA ALA A 42 17.84 -3.35 2.65
C ALA A 42 16.99 -2.36 1.83
N TRP A 43 17.62 -1.41 1.15
CA TRP A 43 17.00 -0.44 0.24
C TRP A 43 17.01 -0.93 -1.21
N GLN A 44 17.50 -2.14 -1.45
CA GLN A 44 17.32 -2.76 -2.75
C GLN A 44 15.94 -3.41 -2.80
N CYS A 45 15.07 -2.94 -3.68
CA CYS A 45 13.71 -3.43 -3.87
C CYS A 45 12.79 -3.14 -2.69
N ASP A 46 12.93 -1.95 -2.09
CA ASP A 46 12.09 -1.51 -0.97
C ASP A 46 10.93 -0.59 -1.41
N GLY A 47 10.85 -0.30 -2.70
CA GLY A 47 9.82 0.53 -3.31
C GLY A 47 10.08 2.02 -3.27
N LEU A 48 11.29 2.43 -2.91
CA LEU A 48 11.74 3.81 -3.01
C LEU A 48 12.96 3.90 -3.95
N PRO A 49 13.05 4.97 -4.75
CA PRO A 49 14.25 5.23 -5.54
C PRO A 49 15.35 5.82 -4.65
N ASP A 50 16.22 4.96 -4.11
CA ASP A 50 17.39 5.35 -3.31
C ASP A 50 18.67 5.47 -4.17
N CYS A 51 18.70 4.79 -5.31
CA CYS A 51 19.65 5.06 -6.36
C CYS A 51 19.19 6.26 -7.21
N PHE A 52 20.14 7.13 -7.60
CA PHE A 52 19.85 8.28 -8.47
C PHE A 52 19.34 7.88 -9.87
N ASP A 53 19.60 6.65 -10.26
CA ASP A 53 19.19 6.05 -11.53
C ASP A 53 18.11 4.98 -11.34
N ASP A 54 17.47 4.89 -10.17
CA ASP A 54 16.44 3.90 -9.79
C ASP A 54 16.86 2.44 -10.03
N SER A 55 18.17 2.17 -10.06
CA SER A 55 18.71 0.84 -10.40
C SER A 55 18.52 -0.20 -9.29
N ASP A 56 18.31 0.25 -8.06
CA ASP A 56 17.86 -0.53 -6.92
C ASP A 56 16.47 -1.14 -7.10
N GLU A 57 15.60 -0.49 -7.86
CA GLU A 57 14.20 -0.91 -8.05
C GLU A 57 13.93 -1.60 -9.40
N LYS A 58 14.90 -1.64 -10.32
CA LYS A 58 14.71 -2.13 -11.70
C LYS A 58 14.83 -3.64 -11.90
N GLU A 59 15.71 -4.31 -11.16
CA GLU A 59 15.97 -5.76 -11.31
C GLU A 59 15.66 -6.54 -10.03
N CYS A 60 14.47 -6.27 -9.48
CA CYS A 60 14.00 -6.95 -8.28
C CYS A 60 13.56 -8.37 -8.58
N PRO A 61 14.16 -9.39 -7.92
CA PRO A 61 13.61 -10.73 -7.98
C PRO A 61 12.17 -10.66 -7.47
N LYS A 62 11.20 -11.19 -8.23
CA LYS A 62 9.80 -11.35 -7.77
C LYS A 62 9.70 -12.08 -6.42
N ALA A 63 10.77 -12.74 -6.00
CA ALA A 63 10.92 -13.47 -4.74
C ALA A 63 11.63 -12.70 -3.61
N LYS A 64 12.18 -11.49 -3.84
CA LYS A 64 12.67 -10.60 -2.77
C LYS A 64 11.53 -9.80 -2.14
N SER A 65 10.44 -9.63 -2.87
CA SER A 65 9.12 -9.21 -2.40
C SER A 65 8.45 -10.30 -1.54
N LYS A 66 9.18 -10.86 -0.58
CA LYS A 66 8.57 -11.61 0.50
C LYS A 66 8.09 -10.58 1.50
N CYS A 67 6.97 -9.93 1.16
CA CYS A 67 6.12 -9.33 2.17
C CYS A 67 6.02 -10.35 3.32
N GLY A 68 6.32 -9.91 4.54
CA GLY A 68 6.30 -10.80 5.70
C GLY A 68 4.97 -11.53 5.80
N ALA A 69 4.88 -12.63 6.57
CA ALA A 69 3.68 -13.48 6.61
C ALA A 69 2.35 -12.73 6.91
N THR A 70 2.43 -11.52 7.46
CA THR A 70 1.30 -10.63 7.79
C THR A 70 1.02 -9.53 6.76
N PHE A 71 1.83 -9.43 5.71
CA PHE A 71 1.77 -8.39 4.70
C PHE A 71 1.33 -8.98 3.35
N PHE A 72 0.49 -8.24 2.62
CA PHE A 72 0.03 -8.57 1.29
C PHE A 72 0.88 -7.84 0.24
N PRO A 73 1.45 -8.54 -0.75
CA PRO A 73 2.14 -7.91 -1.87
C PRO A 73 1.12 -7.30 -2.83
N CYS A 74 1.31 -6.02 -3.14
CA CYS A 74 0.66 -5.39 -4.29
C CYS A 74 1.07 -6.11 -5.57
N ALA A 75 0.23 -6.07 -6.62
CA ALA A 75 0.51 -6.71 -7.90
C ALA A 75 1.72 -6.09 -8.62
N SER A 76 2.03 -4.82 -8.34
CA SER A 76 3.30 -4.18 -8.69
C SER A 76 4.52 -4.96 -8.16
N GLY A 77 4.36 -5.75 -7.10
CA GLY A 77 5.38 -6.60 -6.49
C GLY A 77 6.42 -5.83 -5.70
N ILE A 78 6.31 -4.51 -5.63
CA ILE A 78 7.28 -3.63 -4.98
C ILE A 78 6.73 -3.17 -3.62
N HIS A 79 5.42 -2.90 -3.54
CA HIS A 79 4.77 -2.45 -2.32
C HIS A 79 4.11 -3.61 -1.56
N CYS A 80 4.16 -3.51 -0.23
CA CYS A 80 3.50 -4.42 0.69
C CYS A 80 2.60 -3.64 1.62
N ILE A 81 1.32 -4.01 1.68
CA ILE A 81 0.37 -3.47 2.66
C ILE A 81 0.17 -4.49 3.79
N ILE A 82 -0.34 -4.04 4.93
CA ILE A 82 -0.74 -4.98 5.99
C ILE A 82 -1.91 -5.80 5.46
N GLY A 83 -1.96 -7.11 5.70
CA GLY A 83 -3.01 -7.97 5.13
C GLY A 83 -4.46 -7.55 5.44
N ARG A 84 -4.67 -6.77 6.51
CA ARG A 84 -5.98 -6.17 6.86
C ARG A 84 -6.44 -5.06 5.91
N PHE A 85 -5.53 -4.51 5.13
CA PHE A 85 -5.80 -3.45 4.16
C PHE A 85 -6.14 -4.01 2.78
N ARG A 86 -5.90 -5.30 2.54
CA ARG A 86 -6.40 -5.94 1.34
C ARG A 86 -7.92 -6.03 1.38
N CYS A 87 -8.60 -5.50 0.36
CA CYS A 87 -10.05 -5.47 0.26
C CYS A 87 -10.66 -4.74 1.46
N ASN A 88 -10.23 -3.51 1.76
CA ASN A 88 -10.79 -2.69 2.81
C ASN A 88 -11.65 -1.52 2.28
N GLY A 89 -11.80 -1.40 0.96
CA GLY A 89 -12.51 -0.33 0.28
C GLY A 89 -11.67 0.93 0.02
N PHE A 90 -10.37 0.90 0.30
CA PHE A 90 -9.43 1.99 0.07
C PHE A 90 -8.26 1.50 -0.79
N GLU A 91 -7.78 2.37 -1.68
CA GLU A 91 -6.58 2.12 -2.46
C GLU A 91 -5.35 2.35 -1.56
N ASP A 92 -4.85 1.29 -0.93
CA ASP A 92 -3.61 1.30 -0.14
C ASP A 92 -2.41 0.83 -0.98
N CYS A 93 -2.62 0.04 -2.04
CA CYS A 93 -1.59 -0.21 -3.06
C CYS A 93 -1.57 0.94 -4.09
N PRO A 94 -0.39 1.39 -4.54
CA PRO A 94 -0.29 2.44 -5.57
C PRO A 94 -0.79 2.00 -6.94
N ASP A 95 -0.97 0.71 -7.15
CA ASP A 95 -1.59 0.10 -8.33
C ASP A 95 -3.05 -0.36 -8.09
N GLY A 96 -3.64 -0.08 -6.92
CA GLY A 96 -5.03 -0.44 -6.56
C GLY A 96 -5.33 -1.93 -6.49
N SER A 97 -4.30 -2.78 -6.63
CA SER A 97 -4.45 -4.23 -6.69
C SER A 97 -4.87 -4.89 -5.38
N ASP A 98 -4.81 -4.16 -4.28
CA ASP A 98 -5.38 -4.57 -3.00
C ASP A 98 -6.90 -4.63 -3.00
N GLU A 99 -7.55 -3.85 -3.86
CA GLU A 99 -9.00 -3.81 -4.05
C GLU A 99 -9.48 -4.62 -5.28
N GLU A 100 -8.55 -5.24 -6.00
CA GLU A 100 -8.84 -6.05 -7.18
C GLU A 100 -9.09 -7.52 -6.83
N ASN A 101 -10.03 -8.14 -7.55
CA ASN A 101 -10.37 -9.56 -7.40
C ASN A 101 -10.65 -9.97 -5.93
N CYS A 102 -11.34 -9.07 -5.21
CA CYS A 102 -11.90 -9.30 -3.88
C CYS A 102 -13.10 -10.26 -3.97
N THR A 103 -12.85 -11.47 -4.48
CA THR A 103 -13.88 -12.52 -4.58
C THR A 103 -14.21 -13.00 -3.17
N ALA A 104 -15.35 -12.55 -2.64
CA ALA A 104 -15.98 -13.02 -1.40
C ALA A 104 -14.98 -13.31 -0.26
N ASN A 105 -14.16 -12.33 0.11
CA ASN A 105 -13.23 -12.50 1.21
C ASN A 105 -14.01 -12.31 2.53
N PRO A 106 -14.14 -13.32 3.40
CA PRO A 106 -14.90 -13.23 4.67
C PRO A 106 -14.31 -12.25 5.71
N LEU A 107 -13.35 -11.42 5.31
CA LEU A 107 -12.76 -10.33 6.08
C LEU A 107 -13.31 -8.94 5.71
N LEU A 108 -13.93 -8.78 4.54
CA LEU A 108 -14.56 -7.53 4.06
C LEU A 108 -15.79 -7.15 4.88
N CYS A 109 -16.57 -8.15 5.24
CA CYS A 109 -17.64 -8.04 6.22
C CYS A 109 -17.13 -8.78 7.46
N SER A 110 -17.05 -8.11 8.62
CA SER A 110 -17.09 -8.86 9.89
C SER A 110 -18.20 -9.91 9.78
N THR A 111 -18.05 -11.10 10.34
CA THR A 111 -19.06 -12.18 10.28
C THR A 111 -20.47 -11.74 10.73
N ALA A 112 -20.55 -10.59 11.41
CA ALA A 112 -21.76 -9.90 11.82
C ALA A 112 -22.48 -9.05 10.74
N ARG A 113 -21.88 -8.76 9.58
CA ARG A 113 -22.46 -7.91 8.50
C ARG A 113 -22.99 -8.74 7.32
N PHE A 114 -23.88 -8.16 6.52
CA PHE A 114 -24.41 -8.73 5.28
C PHE A 114 -23.62 -8.23 4.08
N HIS A 115 -23.36 -9.13 3.13
CA HIS A 115 -22.55 -8.88 1.95
C HIS A 115 -23.45 -8.73 0.71
N CYS A 116 -23.47 -7.53 0.15
CA CYS A 116 -24.19 -7.19 -1.07
C CYS A 116 -23.53 -7.82 -2.32
N LYS A 117 -24.25 -7.97 -3.43
CA LYS A 117 -23.66 -8.55 -4.66
C LYS A 117 -22.62 -7.64 -5.31
N ASN A 118 -22.74 -6.33 -5.11
CA ASN A 118 -21.77 -5.32 -5.53
C ASN A 118 -20.54 -5.21 -4.62
N GLY A 119 -20.41 -6.04 -3.59
CA GLY A 119 -19.28 -6.05 -2.66
C GLY A 119 -19.40 -5.08 -1.49
N LEU A 120 -20.51 -4.32 -1.36
CA LEU A 120 -20.78 -3.52 -0.18
C LEU A 120 -21.13 -4.38 1.04
N CYS A 121 -20.86 -3.84 2.23
CA CYS A 121 -21.14 -4.49 3.51
C CYS A 121 -22.08 -3.64 4.37
N ILE A 122 -23.32 -4.09 4.54
CA ILE A 122 -24.33 -3.44 5.39
C ILE A 122 -24.53 -4.22 6.69
N ASP A 123 -25.22 -3.60 7.66
CA ASP A 123 -25.61 -4.33 8.87
C ASP A 123 -26.67 -5.39 8.53
N LYS A 124 -26.73 -6.49 9.29
CA LYS A 124 -27.80 -7.48 9.12
C LYS A 124 -29.18 -6.92 9.49
N SER A 125 -29.24 -5.84 10.29
CA SER A 125 -30.49 -5.13 10.57
C SER A 125 -31.06 -4.39 9.36
N PHE A 126 -30.24 -4.19 8.31
CA PHE A 126 -30.57 -3.50 7.08
C PHE A 126 -30.89 -4.46 5.93
N VAL A 127 -31.05 -5.74 6.23
CA VAL A 127 -31.47 -6.77 5.27
C VAL A 127 -32.96 -6.97 5.42
N CYS A 128 -33.69 -6.90 4.31
CA CYS A 128 -35.15 -7.01 4.29
C CYS A 128 -35.85 -5.91 5.12
N ASP A 129 -35.29 -4.70 5.16
CA ASP A 129 -35.85 -3.54 5.88
C ASP A 129 -36.66 -2.61 4.95
N SER A 130 -36.92 -3.05 3.71
CA SER A 130 -37.58 -2.27 2.67
C SER A 130 -36.79 -1.05 2.18
N GLN A 131 -35.49 -0.98 2.49
CA GLN A 131 -34.59 0.04 1.97
C GLN A 131 -33.48 -0.60 1.15
N ASN A 132 -33.14 0.01 0.02
CA ASN A 132 -32.01 -0.42 -0.79
C ASN A 132 -30.71 0.14 -0.20
N ASN A 133 -30.21 -0.51 0.84
CA ASN A 133 -28.99 -0.14 1.53
C ASN A 133 -27.76 -0.70 0.80
N CYS A 134 -27.93 -1.77 0.02
CA CYS A 134 -26.88 -2.28 -0.85
C CYS A 134 -26.68 -1.46 -2.14
N GLN A 135 -27.51 -0.47 -2.45
CA GLN A 135 -27.54 0.30 -3.72
C GLN A 135 -27.82 -0.55 -4.98
N ASP A 136 -27.62 -1.87 -4.93
CA ASP A 136 -27.91 -2.86 -5.98
C ASP A 136 -29.14 -3.74 -5.66
N ASN A 137 -29.83 -3.44 -4.55
CA ASN A 137 -31.03 -4.12 -4.07
C ASN A 137 -30.84 -5.60 -3.66
N SER A 138 -29.59 -6.02 -3.44
CA SER A 138 -29.26 -7.40 -3.02
C SER A 138 -29.70 -7.73 -1.60
N ASP A 139 -29.93 -6.71 -0.78
CA ASP A 139 -30.46 -6.80 0.59
C ASP A 139 -31.97 -7.07 0.64
N GLU A 140 -32.68 -6.81 -0.46
CA GLU A 140 -34.14 -6.89 -0.51
C GLU A 140 -34.67 -7.98 -1.47
N GLU A 141 -33.79 -8.68 -2.18
CA GLU A 141 -34.20 -9.62 -3.25
C GLU A 141 -34.58 -11.03 -2.76
N SER A 142 -34.08 -11.45 -1.59
CA SER A 142 -34.24 -12.82 -1.08
C SER A 142 -34.92 -12.84 0.30
N CYS A 143 -35.93 -12.01 0.46
CA CYS A 143 -36.71 -11.92 1.69
C CYS A 143 -37.85 -12.94 1.67
N GLU A 144 -37.67 -14.06 2.37
CA GLU A 144 -38.78 -14.95 2.72
C GLU A 144 -39.63 -14.27 3.81
N SER A 145 -40.50 -13.34 3.41
CA SER A 145 -41.33 -12.58 4.35
C SER A 145 -42.24 -13.48 5.20
N PRO A 146 -42.62 -13.09 6.45
CA PRO A 146 -42.44 -11.77 7.06
C PRO A 146 -41.76 -11.83 8.45
N GLN A 147 -40.58 -11.23 8.60
CA GLN A 147 -40.09 -10.79 9.90
C GLN A 147 -39.71 -9.31 9.83
N GLY A 148 -40.60 -8.50 10.38
CA GLY A 148 -40.48 -7.06 10.54
C GLY A 148 -41.58 -6.60 11.50
N LEU A 149 -41.52 -7.12 12.73
CA LEU A 149 -42.39 -6.73 13.82
C LEU A 149 -41.71 -5.57 14.56
N GLY A 150 -42.27 -4.37 14.40
CA GLY A 150 -41.95 -3.15 15.15
C GLY A 150 -41.85 -1.93 14.23
N GLU A 151 -42.66 -0.87 14.31
CA GLU A 151 -43.71 -0.49 15.25
C GLU A 151 -44.69 0.42 14.47
N LYS A 152 -45.91 -0.05 14.20
CA LYS A 152 -47.02 0.88 13.97
C LYS A 152 -47.75 0.94 15.30
N LEU A 153 -47.61 2.06 16.00
CA LEU A 153 -48.39 2.37 17.18
C LEU A 153 -49.87 2.34 16.76
N GLU A 154 -50.53 1.21 17.02
CA GLU A 154 -51.97 1.09 16.96
C GLU A 154 -52.52 1.83 18.18
N GLY A 155 -52.82 3.11 17.99
CA GLY A 155 -53.51 3.96 18.95
C GLY A 155 -54.58 4.76 18.22
N ASP A 156 -55.77 4.80 18.85
CA ASP A 156 -56.94 5.64 18.55
C ASP A 156 -58.02 5.07 17.63
N TRP A 157 -58.90 4.23 18.22
CA TRP A 157 -60.34 4.23 17.95
C TRP A 157 -61.16 3.95 19.24
N LEU A 158 -61.10 4.87 20.21
CA LEU A 158 -62.21 5.04 21.15
C LEU A 158 -63.33 5.86 20.51
#